data_AF-A0A7C8ZJD8-F1
#
_entry.id   AF-A0A7C8ZJD8-F1
#
_cell.length_a   1.000
_cell.length_b   1.000
_cell.length_c   1.000
_cell.angle_alpha   90.00
_cell.angle_beta   90.00
_cell.angle_gamma   90.00
#
_symmetry.space_group_name_H-M   'P 1'
#
loop_
_entity.id
_entity.type
_entity.pdbx_description
1 polymer ?
#
loop_
_entity_poly.entity_id
_entity_poly.type
_entity_poly.pdbx_seq_one_letter_code
_entity_poly.pdbx_strand_id
1 'polypeptide(L)'
;WKITAEADLGLADAFIKGDFTVMDKNDGLQNFFRIILANLHLYPPGSEAGRKSHGRKGWWKPMLFTAAIASAKYFYQHVSRKNTVTLARQNVARHYDLSNQMFSLFLDETMTYSCAIFKSEDEDLKAAQLRKLHLLIDKARVEEHHELLEIGCGWGSLAIEAVKKTGCRYTGITLAEEQLK
;
A
#
# COMPACT_ATOMS: atom_id res chain seq x y z
N TRP A 1 5.90 -12.09 -22.79
CA TRP A 1 6.99 -11.14 -23.11
C TRP A 1 7.09 -10.01 -22.09
N LYS A 2 6.02 -9.23 -21.83
CA LYS A 2 6.06 -8.13 -20.84
C LYS A 2 6.42 -8.61 -19.43
N ILE A 3 5.72 -9.61 -18.90
CA ILE A 3 5.98 -10.24 -17.57
C ILE A 3 7.45 -10.67 -17.39
N THR A 4 8.10 -11.08 -18.48
CA THR A 4 9.48 -11.60 -18.45
C THR A 4 10.55 -10.53 -18.70
N ALA A 5 10.18 -9.39 -19.30
CA ALA A 5 11.09 -8.32 -19.70
C ALA A 5 11.01 -7.09 -18.77
N GLU A 6 9.87 -6.88 -18.15
CA GLU A 6 9.58 -5.81 -17.20
C GLU A 6 9.09 -6.54 -15.95
N ALA A 7 9.86 -6.56 -14.85
CA ALA A 7 9.62 -7.41 -13.67
C ALA A 7 8.26 -7.15 -12.97
N ASP A 8 8.22 -6.68 -11.72
CA ASP A 8 6.96 -6.56 -10.95
C ASP A 8 5.86 -5.75 -11.69
N LEU A 9 6.28 -4.74 -12.46
CA LEU A 9 5.38 -3.93 -13.28
C LEU A 9 4.78 -4.71 -14.46
N GLY A 10 5.50 -5.65 -15.07
CA GLY A 10 5.02 -6.38 -16.24
C GLY A 10 3.91 -7.37 -15.93
N LEU A 11 3.87 -7.92 -14.70
CA LEU A 11 2.75 -8.74 -14.24
C LEU A 11 1.47 -7.90 -14.06
N ALA A 12 1.58 -6.75 -13.39
CA ALA A 12 0.45 -5.83 -13.20
C ALA A 12 -0.07 -5.29 -14.54
N ASP A 13 0.84 -4.86 -15.42
CA ASP A 13 0.52 -4.36 -16.76
C ASP A 13 -0.19 -5.40 -17.62
N ALA A 14 0.28 -6.65 -17.58
CA ALA A 14 -0.34 -7.75 -18.31
C ALA A 14 -1.76 -8.03 -17.81
N PHE A 15 -2.00 -7.97 -16.49
CA PHE A 15 -3.33 -8.13 -15.93
C PHE A 15 -4.27 -6.97 -16.32
N ILE A 16 -3.83 -5.72 -16.14
CA ILE A 16 -4.63 -4.52 -16.48
C ILE A 16 -4.97 -4.47 -17.98
N LYS A 17 -4.06 -4.92 -18.84
CA LYS A 17 -4.27 -4.97 -20.31
C LYS A 17 -5.10 -6.17 -20.76
N GLY A 18 -5.47 -7.08 -19.85
CA GLY A 18 -6.22 -8.29 -20.17
C GLY A 18 -5.41 -9.38 -20.88
N ASP A 19 -4.07 -9.31 -20.81
CA ASP A 19 -3.18 -10.33 -21.39
C ASP A 19 -3.38 -11.69 -20.67
N PHE A 20 -3.88 -11.68 -19.43
CA PHE A 20 -4.39 -12.86 -18.71
C PHE A 20 -5.47 -12.47 -17.69
N THR A 21 -6.24 -13.45 -17.21
CA THR A 21 -7.27 -13.28 -16.19
C THR A 21 -7.13 -14.33 -15.08
N VAL A 22 -7.69 -14.03 -13.91
CA VAL A 22 -7.76 -14.97 -12.78
C VAL A 22 -9.21 -15.41 -12.62
N MET A 23 -9.47 -16.71 -12.74
CA MET A 23 -10.81 -17.30 -12.84
C MET A 23 -11.44 -17.66 -11.47
N ASP A 24 -10.74 -17.41 -10.36
CA ASP A 24 -11.27 -17.68 -9.02
C ASP A 24 -12.44 -16.73 -8.72
N LYS A 25 -13.63 -17.30 -8.54
CA LYS A 25 -14.87 -16.54 -8.35
C LYS A 25 -15.05 -16.01 -6.93
N ASN A 26 -14.37 -16.59 -5.96
CA ASN A 26 -14.56 -16.27 -4.54
C ASN A 26 -13.52 -15.25 -4.10
N ASP A 27 -12.25 -15.57 -4.36
CA ASP A 27 -11.12 -14.80 -3.85
C ASP A 27 -10.31 -14.12 -4.97
N GLY A 28 -10.57 -14.48 -6.23
CA GLY A 28 -10.00 -13.82 -7.41
C GLY A 28 -8.50 -13.63 -7.35
N LEU A 29 -8.08 -12.38 -7.52
CA LEU A 29 -6.68 -11.98 -7.50
C LEU A 29 -6.02 -12.19 -6.11
N GLN A 30 -6.80 -12.19 -5.02
CA GLN A 30 -6.26 -12.39 -3.68
C GLN A 30 -5.70 -13.80 -3.51
N ASN A 31 -6.43 -14.83 -3.94
CA ASN A 31 -5.96 -16.21 -3.87
C ASN A 31 -4.74 -16.45 -4.77
N PHE A 32 -4.72 -15.82 -5.95
CA PHE A 32 -3.55 -15.84 -6.83
C PHE A 32 -2.29 -15.32 -6.11
N PHE A 33 -2.38 -14.17 -5.44
CA PHE A 33 -1.25 -13.66 -4.65
C PHE A 33 -0.93 -14.54 -3.43
N ARG A 34 -1.93 -15.10 -2.74
CA ARG A 34 -1.71 -16.03 -1.62
C ARG A 34 -0.92 -17.27 -2.06
N ILE A 35 -1.20 -17.82 -3.23
CA ILE A 35 -0.44 -18.96 -3.80
C ILE A 35 1.00 -18.56 -4.08
N ILE A 36 1.24 -17.37 -4.65
CA ILE A 36 2.60 -16.87 -4.89
C ILE A 36 3.36 -16.73 -3.57
N LEU A 37 2.73 -16.12 -2.55
CA LEU A 37 3.33 -15.94 -1.23
C LEU A 37 3.59 -17.27 -0.52
N ALA A 38 2.64 -18.21 -0.56
CA ALA A 38 2.80 -19.54 0.02
C ALA A 38 4.00 -20.29 -0.61
N ASN A 39 4.14 -20.22 -1.94
CA ASN A 39 5.30 -20.80 -2.63
C ASN A 39 6.62 -20.12 -2.26
N LEU A 40 6.63 -18.79 -2.07
CA LEU A 40 7.82 -18.06 -1.61
C LEU A 40 8.28 -18.54 -0.22
N HIS A 41 7.34 -18.84 0.68
CA HIS A 41 7.65 -19.35 2.02
C HIS A 41 8.16 -20.80 2.00
N LEU A 42 7.73 -21.62 1.04
CA LEU A 42 8.21 -23.01 0.88
C LEU A 42 9.62 -23.08 0.28
N TYR A 43 10.02 -22.09 -0.51
CA TYR A 43 11.35 -22.00 -1.13
C TYR A 43 12.02 -20.67 -0.81
N PRO A 44 12.38 -20.42 0.47
CA PRO A 44 12.98 -19.16 0.85
C PRO A 44 14.32 -18.98 0.11
N PRO A 45 14.66 -17.74 -0.30
CA PRO A 45 15.91 -17.45 -0.98
C PRO A 45 17.10 -17.96 -0.16
N GLY A 46 17.87 -18.91 -0.71
CA GLY A 46 19.04 -19.49 -0.05
C GLY A 46 18.85 -20.89 0.55
N SER A 47 17.63 -21.44 0.57
CA SER A 47 17.36 -22.82 1.03
C SER A 47 17.93 -23.90 0.10
N GLU A 48 18.27 -25.06 0.65
CA GLU A 48 18.83 -26.20 -0.09
C GLU A 48 17.82 -26.75 -1.13
N ALA A 49 16.52 -26.67 -0.85
CA ALA A 49 15.44 -26.99 -1.78
C ALA A 49 15.39 -26.01 -2.98
N GLY A 50 15.56 -24.71 -2.75
CA GLY A 50 15.68 -23.70 -3.80
C GLY A 50 16.93 -23.90 -4.69
N ARG A 51 18.03 -24.38 -4.10
CA ARG A 51 19.26 -24.75 -4.84
C ARG A 51 19.08 -26.01 -5.69
N LYS A 52 18.36 -27.03 -5.20
CA LYS A 52 18.08 -28.28 -5.95
C LYS A 52 17.10 -28.07 -7.11
N SER A 53 16.16 -27.13 -7.01
CA SER A 53 15.28 -26.74 -8.13
C SER A 53 16.04 -26.12 -9.31
N HIS A 54 17.22 -25.53 -9.09
CA HIS A 54 18.09 -24.99 -10.15
C HIS A 54 18.94 -26.08 -10.86
N GLY A 55 18.77 -27.35 -10.50
CA GLY A 55 19.59 -28.49 -10.93
C GLY A 55 19.23 -29.14 -12.28
N ARG A 56 18.43 -28.52 -13.15
CA ARG A 56 18.26 -28.97 -14.55
C ARG A 56 18.76 -27.88 -15.51
N LYS A 57 20.04 -28.03 -15.89
CA LYS A 57 20.71 -27.29 -16.97
C LYS A 57 19.93 -27.43 -18.29
N GLY A 58 19.42 -26.33 -18.84
CA GLY A 58 18.86 -26.28 -20.18
C GLY A 58 18.42 -24.88 -20.63
N TRP A 59 19.26 -24.18 -21.40
CA TRP A 59 18.90 -23.21 -22.46
C TRP A 59 18.18 -21.86 -22.18
N TRP A 60 17.94 -21.39 -20.95
CA TRP A 60 17.26 -20.08 -20.69
C TRP A 60 18.18 -18.90 -20.28
N LYS A 61 19.37 -18.76 -20.88
CA LYS A 61 20.27 -17.62 -20.62
C LYS A 61 19.80 -16.21 -21.10
N PRO A 62 18.79 -16.02 -21.97
CA PRO A 62 18.32 -14.66 -22.31
C PRO A 62 17.56 -13.97 -21.17
N MET A 63 16.92 -14.74 -20.29
CA MET A 63 15.94 -14.24 -19.31
C MET A 63 16.59 -13.50 -18.13
N LEU A 64 17.79 -13.94 -17.70
CA LEU A 64 18.55 -13.25 -16.66
C LEU A 64 19.20 -11.95 -17.16
N PHE A 65 19.58 -11.88 -18.44
CA PHE A 65 20.13 -10.66 -19.04
C PHE A 65 19.07 -9.57 -19.21
N THR A 66 17.88 -9.91 -19.71
CA THR A 66 16.79 -8.93 -19.87
C THR A 66 16.30 -8.43 -18.52
N ALA A 67 16.13 -9.31 -17.54
CA ALA A 67 15.76 -8.93 -16.18
C ALA A 67 16.84 -8.05 -15.51
N ALA A 68 18.12 -8.39 -15.65
CA ALA A 68 19.21 -7.58 -15.11
C ALA A 68 19.29 -6.18 -15.73
N ILE A 69 19.09 -6.05 -17.05
CA ILE A 69 19.06 -4.75 -17.74
C ILE A 69 17.85 -3.93 -17.29
N ALA A 70 16.67 -4.54 -17.19
CA ALA A 70 15.47 -3.88 -16.69
C ALA A 70 15.65 -3.43 -15.24
N SER A 71 16.14 -4.30 -14.35
CA SER A 71 16.44 -3.99 -12.96
C SER A 71 17.48 -2.88 -12.82
N ALA A 72 18.54 -2.88 -13.63
CA ALA A 72 19.54 -1.80 -13.63
C ALA A 72 18.96 -0.47 -14.12
N LYS A 73 18.11 -0.50 -15.16
CA LYS A 73 17.37 0.68 -15.64
C LYS A 73 16.45 1.23 -14.56
N TYR A 74 15.66 0.39 -13.89
CA TYR A 74 14.77 0.81 -12.80
C TYR A 74 15.55 1.30 -11.58
N PHE A 75 16.66 0.65 -11.22
CA PHE A 75 17.54 1.08 -10.14
C PHE A 75 18.12 2.47 -10.44
N TYR A 76 18.67 2.67 -11.64
CA TYR A 76 19.18 3.97 -12.08
C TYR A 76 18.09 5.05 -12.09
N GLN A 77 16.91 4.74 -12.61
CA GLN A 77 15.76 5.63 -12.56
C GLN A 77 15.33 5.95 -11.11
N HIS A 78 15.39 4.97 -10.21
CA HIS A 78 15.03 5.15 -8.81
C HIS A 78 16.03 6.06 -8.08
N VAL A 79 17.34 5.80 -8.22
CA VAL A 79 18.37 6.63 -7.57
C VAL A 79 18.50 8.02 -8.19
N SER A 80 18.13 8.20 -9.46
CA SER A 80 18.13 9.50 -10.13
C SER A 80 16.89 10.37 -9.85
N ARG A 81 15.82 9.79 -9.29
CA ARG A 81 14.62 10.54 -8.89
C ARG A 81 14.90 11.35 -7.63
N LYS A 82 15.19 12.64 -7.79
CA LYS A 82 15.27 13.59 -6.67
C LYS A 82 13.87 13.76 -6.04
N ASN A 83 13.73 13.42 -4.76
CA ASN A 83 12.48 13.64 -4.02
C ASN A 83 12.41 15.08 -3.49
N THR A 84 12.16 16.04 -4.38
CA THR A 84 11.95 17.45 -4.00
C THR A 84 10.55 17.65 -3.42
N VAL A 85 10.35 18.67 -2.59
CA VAL A 85 9.02 19.00 -2.01
C VAL A 85 7.97 19.20 -3.10
N THR A 86 8.33 19.88 -4.20
CA THR A 86 7.44 20.07 -5.35
C THR A 86 7.05 18.75 -6.02
N LEU A 87 8.01 17.84 -6.22
CA LEU A 87 7.75 16.54 -6.83
C LEU A 87 6.92 15.65 -5.89
N ALA A 88 7.20 15.69 -4.59
CA ALA A 88 6.41 14.99 -3.58
C ALA A 88 4.96 15.47 -3.61
N ARG A 89 4.72 16.79 -3.64
CA ARG A 89 3.36 17.36 -3.79
C ARG A 89 2.68 16.90 -5.08
N GLN A 90 3.38 16.93 -6.22
CA GLN A 90 2.84 16.47 -7.51
C GLN A 90 2.55 14.96 -7.54
N ASN A 91 3.35 14.14 -6.84
CA ASN A 91 3.14 12.71 -6.74
C ASN A 91 1.93 12.38 -5.83
N VAL A 92 1.79 13.11 -4.71
CA VAL A 92 0.63 13.02 -3.83
C VAL A 92 -0.63 13.47 -4.56
N ALA A 93 -0.61 14.63 -5.22
CA ALA A 93 -1.73 15.11 -6.05
C ALA A 93 -2.15 14.05 -7.07
N ARG A 94 -1.22 13.45 -7.83
CA ARG A 94 -1.59 12.37 -8.78
C ARG A 94 -2.25 11.14 -8.16
N HIS A 95 -2.01 10.83 -6.89
CA HIS A 95 -2.60 9.68 -6.21
C HIS A 95 -3.90 10.02 -5.46
N TYR A 96 -4.07 11.28 -5.04
CA TYR A 96 -5.19 11.77 -4.24
C TYR A 96 -6.08 12.81 -4.95
N ASP A 97 -5.79 13.19 -6.19
CA ASP A 97 -6.67 13.96 -7.09
C ASP A 97 -7.84 13.09 -7.62
N LEU A 98 -7.89 11.82 -7.21
CA LEU A 98 -9.13 11.05 -7.26
C LEU A 98 -10.13 11.72 -6.32
N SER A 99 -11.29 12.11 -6.85
CA SER A 99 -12.25 12.93 -6.12
C SER A 99 -12.68 12.28 -4.80
N ASN A 100 -12.99 13.10 -3.80
CA ASN A 100 -13.57 12.64 -2.52
C ASN A 100 -14.77 11.70 -2.74
N GLN A 101 -15.51 11.89 -3.83
CA GLN A 101 -16.60 11.00 -4.25
C GLN A 101 -16.11 9.57 -4.52
N MET A 102 -15.00 9.39 -5.24
CA MET A 102 -14.48 8.05 -5.52
C MET A 102 -14.08 7.32 -4.24
N PHE A 103 -13.37 7.99 -3.34
CA PHE A 103 -12.99 7.41 -2.04
C PHE A 103 -14.20 7.07 -1.17
N SER A 104 -15.23 7.93 -1.17
CA SER A 104 -16.46 7.69 -0.41
C SER A 104 -17.25 6.45 -0.86
N LEU A 105 -16.97 5.89 -2.04
CA LEU A 105 -17.63 4.67 -2.52
C LEU A 105 -17.13 3.40 -1.81
N PHE A 106 -15.93 3.42 -1.23
CA PHE A 106 -15.31 2.22 -0.64
C PHE A 106 -14.67 2.43 0.73
N LEU A 107 -14.48 3.68 1.16
CA LEU A 107 -14.13 3.99 2.55
C LEU A 107 -15.38 4.06 3.41
N ASP A 108 -15.18 3.98 4.72
CA ASP A 108 -16.21 4.29 5.70
C ASP A 108 -16.44 5.80 5.85
N GLU A 109 -17.43 6.20 6.63
CA GLU A 109 -17.84 7.60 6.74
C GLU A 109 -16.80 8.49 7.43
N THR A 110 -15.80 7.92 8.10
CA THR A 110 -14.66 8.69 8.64
C THR A 110 -13.62 9.04 7.58
N MET A 111 -13.77 8.53 6.35
CA MET A 111 -12.82 8.70 5.24
C MET A 111 -11.39 8.29 5.64
N THR A 112 -11.27 7.22 6.44
CA THR A 112 -9.97 6.81 6.97
C THR A 112 -9.29 5.83 6.02
N TYR A 113 -8.39 6.33 5.17
CA TYR A 113 -7.62 5.48 4.25
C TYR A 113 -6.33 4.93 4.89
N SER A 114 -6.50 4.05 5.87
CA SER A 114 -5.42 3.30 6.52
C SER A 114 -5.96 2.00 7.14
N CYS A 115 -5.07 1.11 7.60
CA CYS A 115 -5.50 -0.15 8.21
C CYS A 115 -6.39 0.08 9.44
N ALA A 116 -7.52 -0.62 9.48
CA ALA A 116 -8.38 -0.73 10.64
C ALA A 116 -7.90 -1.84 11.59
N ILE A 117 -8.40 -1.86 12.83
CA ILE A 117 -8.14 -2.94 13.80
C ILE A 117 -9.46 -3.64 14.08
N PHE A 118 -9.67 -4.82 13.50
CA PHE A 118 -10.88 -5.63 13.69
C PHE A 118 -10.81 -6.49 14.96
N LYS A 119 -11.96 -6.67 15.63
CA LYS A 119 -12.12 -7.62 16.74
C LYS A 119 -12.63 -8.99 16.28
N SER A 120 -13.36 -9.01 15.17
CA SER A 120 -13.91 -10.20 14.53
C SER A 120 -13.99 -9.98 13.01
N GLU A 121 -14.11 -11.07 12.24
CA GLU A 121 -14.10 -11.01 10.78
C GLU A 121 -15.31 -10.25 10.20
N ASP A 122 -16.49 -10.38 10.81
CA ASP A 122 -17.74 -9.77 10.35
C ASP A 122 -17.99 -8.36 10.92
N GLU A 123 -16.97 -7.73 11.50
CA GLU A 123 -17.15 -6.43 12.13
C GLU A 123 -17.19 -5.29 11.11
N ASP A 124 -18.07 -4.32 11.36
CA ASP A 124 -18.20 -3.11 10.57
C ASP A 124 -16.88 -2.30 10.48
N LEU A 125 -16.56 -1.83 9.26
CA LEU A 125 -15.30 -1.14 8.97
C LEU A 125 -15.15 0.13 9.81
N LYS A 126 -16.22 0.92 9.97
CA LYS A 126 -16.21 2.15 10.77
C LYS A 126 -15.91 1.86 12.23
N ALA A 127 -16.54 0.82 12.79
CA ALA A 127 -16.25 0.38 14.16
C ALA A 127 -14.78 -0.06 14.33
N ALA A 128 -14.18 -0.67 13.31
CA ALA A 128 -12.78 -1.07 13.31
C ALA A 128 -11.81 0.13 13.13
N GLN A 129 -12.19 1.14 12.33
CA GLN A 129 -11.42 2.37 12.17
C GLN A 129 -11.42 3.20 13.45
N LEU A 130 -12.59 3.46 14.03
CA LEU A 130 -12.72 4.21 15.29
C LEU A 130 -11.93 3.57 16.42
N ARG A 131 -11.96 2.24 16.52
CA ARG A 131 -11.14 1.51 17.48
C ARG A 131 -9.65 1.76 17.29
N LYS A 132 -9.18 1.71 16.05
CA LYS A 132 -7.78 1.99 15.74
C LYS A 132 -7.40 3.41 16.16
N LEU A 133 -8.24 4.41 15.87
CA LEU A 133 -8.00 5.79 16.26
C LEU A 133 -7.95 5.95 17.79
N HIS A 134 -8.93 5.41 18.51
CA HIS A 134 -8.97 5.47 19.98
C HIS A 134 -7.78 4.76 20.62
N LEU A 135 -7.38 3.60 20.08
CA LEU A 135 -6.21 2.86 20.55
C LEU A 135 -4.91 3.63 20.32
N LEU A 136 -4.78 4.38 19.22
CA LEU A 136 -3.63 5.26 18.99
C LEU A 136 -3.58 6.39 20.02
N ILE A 137 -4.70 7.07 20.26
CA ILE A 137 -4.84 8.13 21.26
C ILE A 137 -4.47 7.62 22.67
N ASP A 138 -5.01 6.46 23.04
CA ASP A 138 -4.78 5.84 24.36
C ASP A 138 -3.33 5.40 24.53
N LYS A 139 -2.73 4.79 23.50
CA LYS A 139 -1.31 4.38 23.53
C LYS A 139 -0.37 5.58 23.62
N ALA A 140 -0.71 6.68 22.95
CA ALA A 140 0.04 7.92 23.03
C ALA A 140 -0.20 8.68 24.34
N ARG A 141 -1.18 8.25 25.16
CA ARG A 141 -1.55 8.87 26.44
C ARG A 141 -1.82 10.37 26.28
N VAL A 142 -2.61 10.71 25.27
CA VAL A 142 -2.95 12.11 24.98
C VAL A 142 -3.89 12.62 26.07
N GLU A 143 -3.58 13.81 26.58
CA GLU A 143 -4.35 14.51 27.61
C GLU A 143 -4.67 15.93 27.12
N GLU A 144 -5.61 16.60 27.79
CA GLU A 144 -6.15 17.92 27.39
C GLU A 144 -5.07 19.01 27.20
N HIS A 145 -4.00 18.96 28.00
CA HIS A 145 -2.95 19.97 27.97
C HIS A 145 -1.91 19.75 26.86
N HIS A 146 -1.95 18.62 26.17
CA HIS A 146 -1.02 18.30 25.09
C HIS A 146 -1.34 19.03 23.78
N GLU A 147 -0.30 19.20 22.96
CA GLU A 147 -0.41 19.62 21.56
C GLU A 147 0.01 18.46 20.65
N LEU A 148 -0.91 17.97 19.84
CA LEU A 148 -0.70 16.82 18.97
C LEU A 148 -0.39 17.28 17.54
N LEU A 149 0.71 16.78 16.97
CA LEU A 149 1.07 16.97 15.55
C LEU A 149 0.85 15.67 14.77
N GLU A 150 0.03 15.72 13.72
CA GLU A 150 -0.13 14.61 12.77
C GLU A 150 0.44 14.98 11.40
N ILE A 151 1.42 14.19 10.95
CA ILE A 151 2.05 14.32 9.63
C ILE A 151 1.35 13.37 8.67
N GLY A 152 0.67 13.93 7.67
CA GLY A 152 -0.17 13.17 6.74
C GLY A 152 -1.56 12.91 7.32
N CYS A 153 -2.27 13.98 7.69
CA CYS A 153 -3.51 13.89 8.47
C CYS A 153 -4.74 13.33 7.74
N GLY A 154 -4.62 13.05 6.44
CA GLY A 154 -5.75 12.62 5.63
C GLY A 154 -6.92 13.62 5.73
N TRP A 155 -8.14 13.09 5.78
CA TRP A 155 -9.38 13.84 6.02
C TRP A 155 -9.63 14.18 7.50
N GLY A 156 -8.63 14.08 8.37
CA GLY A 156 -8.71 14.57 9.75
C GLY A 156 -9.43 13.64 10.74
N SER A 157 -9.68 12.38 10.40
CA SER A 157 -10.33 11.41 11.30
C SER A 157 -9.66 11.30 12.68
N LEU A 158 -8.32 11.28 12.74
CA LEU A 158 -7.59 11.27 14.02
C LEU A 158 -7.75 12.60 14.77
N ALA A 159 -7.71 13.74 14.07
CA ALA A 159 -7.89 15.05 14.65
C ALA A 159 -9.23 15.16 15.39
N ILE A 160 -10.31 14.77 14.69
CA ILE A 160 -11.67 14.81 15.21
C ILE A 160 -11.78 13.95 16.47
N GLU A 161 -11.30 12.70 16.42
CA GLU A 161 -11.42 11.78 17.56
C GLU A 161 -10.49 12.15 18.72
N ALA A 162 -9.28 12.65 18.45
CA ALA A 162 -8.36 13.10 19.49
C ALA A 162 -8.93 14.29 20.28
N VAL A 163 -9.36 15.35 19.57
CA VAL A 163 -9.93 16.54 20.20
C VAL A 163 -11.22 16.21 20.94
N LYS A 164 -12.12 15.40 20.34
CA LYS A 164 -13.36 14.97 21.01
C LYS A 164 -13.11 14.17 22.29
N LYS A 165 -12.11 13.27 22.28
CA LYS A 165 -11.84 12.35 23.39
C LYS A 165 -11.07 13.01 24.54
N THR A 166 -10.16 13.93 24.24
CA THR A 166 -9.22 14.45 25.24
C THR A 166 -9.27 15.96 25.43
N GLY A 167 -9.83 16.72 24.50
CA GLY A 167 -9.77 18.19 24.49
C GLY A 167 -8.40 18.78 24.11
N CYS A 168 -7.44 17.95 23.68
CA CYS A 168 -6.10 18.41 23.34
C CYS A 168 -6.09 19.40 22.16
N ARG A 169 -5.04 20.22 22.06
CA ARG A 169 -4.79 21.01 20.85
C ARG A 169 -4.24 20.12 19.74
N TYR A 170 -4.65 20.37 18.50
CA TYR A 170 -4.29 19.54 17.35
C TYR A 170 -3.75 20.37 16.19
N THR A 171 -2.68 19.90 15.57
CA THR A 171 -2.14 20.40 14.31
C THR A 171 -1.98 19.25 13.33
N GLY A 172 -2.71 19.27 12.22
CA GLY A 172 -2.56 18.30 11.13
C GLY A 172 -1.87 18.95 9.93
N ILE A 173 -0.99 18.21 9.25
CA ILE A 173 -0.41 18.63 7.97
C ILE A 173 -0.69 17.59 6.88
N THR A 174 -1.09 18.05 5.70
CA THR A 174 -1.23 17.22 4.50
C THR A 174 -0.71 17.97 3.27
N LEU A 175 -0.28 17.22 2.26
CA LEU A 175 0.12 17.75 0.95
C LEU A 175 -1.02 17.66 -0.09
N ALA A 176 -2.10 16.94 0.22
CA ALA A 176 -3.24 16.78 -0.69
C ALA A 176 -4.28 17.88 -0.43
N GLU A 177 -4.53 18.72 -1.43
CA GLU A 177 -5.49 19.83 -1.30
C GLU A 177 -6.93 19.35 -1.11
N GLU A 178 -7.32 18.25 -1.76
CA GLU A 178 -8.66 17.66 -1.62
C GLU A 178 -8.98 17.15 -0.20
N GLN A 179 -7.95 16.90 0.62
CA GLN A 179 -8.10 16.51 2.03
C GLN A 179 -8.31 17.71 2.97
N LEU A 180 -8.06 18.93 2.48
CA LEU A 180 -8.31 20.18 3.20
C LEU A 180 -9.67 20.81 2.84
N LYS A 181 -10.38 20.27 1.84
CA LYS A 181 -11.68 20.74 1.36
C LYS A 181 -12.81 19.97 2.01
#